data_AF-A0A3B8M7B1-F1
#
_entry.id   AF-A0A3B8M7B1-F1
#
_cell.length_a   1.000
_cell.length_b   1.000
_cell.length_c   1.000
_cell.angle_alpha   90.00
_cell.angle_beta   90.00
_cell.angle_gamma   90.00
#
_symmetry.space_group_name_H-M   'P 1'
#
loop_
_entity.id
_entity.type
_entity.pdbx_description
1 polymer ?
#
loop_
_entity_poly.entity_id
_entity_poly.type
_entity_poly.pdbx_seq_one_letter_code
_entity_poly.pdbx_strand_id
1 'polypeptide(L)' 'MESSRIMELSKGPRVRFSPFYERAVEAGIRVATVYNRTVLPVSTDNPKADYEALTEHVAIWDVGCQ' A
#
# COMPACT_ATOMS: atom_id res chain seq x y z
N MET A 1 -24.46 -0.02 15.22
CA MET A 1 -23.03 -0.31 15.01
C MET A 1 -22.93 -0.84 13.59
N GLU A 2 -22.82 0.09 12.64
CA GLU A 2 -22.96 -0.20 11.22
C GLU A 2 -21.68 -0.87 10.75
N SER A 3 -21.79 -2.15 10.37
CA SER A 3 -20.69 -2.91 9.80
C SER A 3 -20.30 -2.23 8.49
N SER A 4 -19.18 -1.50 8.49
CA SER A 4 -18.62 -0.86 7.31
C SER A 4 -18.33 -1.94 6.28
N ARG A 5 -19.03 -1.88 5.16
CA ARG A 5 -18.92 -2.86 4.08
C ARG A 5 -17.54 -2.71 3.44
N ILE A 6 -16.65 -3.68 3.68
CA ILE A 6 -15.32 -3.70 3.07
C ILE A 6 -15.48 -4.13 1.60
N MET A 7 -15.08 -3.26 0.67
CA MET A 7 -14.99 -3.58 -0.75
C MET A 7 -13.59 -4.14 -1.05
N GLU A 8 -13.53 -5.32 -1.66
CA GLU A 8 -12.27 -5.98 -2.01
C GLU A 8 -11.88 -5.73 -3.46
N LEU A 9 -10.57 -5.58 -3.71
CA LEU A 9 -10.01 -5.47 -5.05
C LEU A 9 -9.65 -6.87 -5.58
N SER A 10 -10.24 -7.26 -6.70
CA SER A 10 -9.92 -8.52 -7.37
C SER A 10 -8.47 -8.55 -7.87
N LYS A 11 -7.70 -9.59 -7.53
CA LYS A 11 -6.37 -9.82 -8.12
C LYS A 11 -6.53 -10.40 -9.53
N GLY A 12 -5.88 -9.82 -10.53
CA GLY A 12 -5.95 -10.31 -11.91
C GLY A 12 -5.06 -9.51 -12.87
N PRO A 13 -4.95 -9.93 -14.15
CA PRO A 13 -3.96 -9.37 -15.08
C PRO A 13 -4.16 -7.88 -15.42
N ARG A 14 -5.35 -7.33 -15.14
CA ARG A 14 -5.67 -5.91 -15.37
C ARG A 14 -5.01 -4.98 -14.33
N VAL A 15 -4.92 -5.44 -13.09
CA VAL A 15 -4.33 -4.69 -11.97
C VAL A 15 -3.18 -5.52 -11.43
N ARG A 16 -1.97 -5.05 -11.72
CA ARG A 16 -0.71 -5.72 -11.45
C ARG A 16 -0.26 -5.48 -10.03
N PHE A 17 0.62 -6.35 -9.56
CA PHE A 17 1.25 -6.26 -8.25
C PHE A 17 2.76 -6.22 -8.48
N SER A 18 3.45 -5.32 -7.82
CA SER A 18 4.90 -5.21 -7.93
C SER A 18 5.58 -6.47 -7.34
N PRO A 19 6.87 -6.72 -7.64
CA PRO A 19 7.66 -7.73 -6.95
C PRO A 19 7.80 -7.52 -5.44
N PHE A 20 7.52 -6.31 -4.93
CA PHE A 20 7.69 -5.94 -3.52
C PHE A 20 6.37 -5.89 -2.75
N TYR A 21 5.24 -6.05 -3.44
CA TYR A 21 3.92 -5.88 -2.86
C TYR A 21 3.70 -6.73 -1.60
N GLU A 22 4.09 -8.01 -1.64
CA GLU A 22 3.93 -8.90 -0.47
C GLU A 22 4.77 -8.44 0.72
N ARG A 23 5.99 -7.93 0.47
CA ARG A 23 6.85 -7.37 1.52
C ARG A 23 6.30 -6.07 2.08
N ALA A 24 5.67 -5.23 1.26
CA ALA A 24 5.01 -4.02 1.72
C ALA A 24 3.82 -4.35 2.64
N VAL A 25 3.04 -5.39 2.31
CA VAL A 25 1.95 -5.89 3.17
C VAL A 25 2.48 -6.45 4.49
N GLU A 26 3.54 -7.26 4.45
CA GLU A 26 4.20 -7.80 5.65
C GLU A 26 4.79 -6.69 6.55
N ALA A 27 5.29 -5.60 5.95
CA ALA A 27 5.81 -4.43 6.66
C ALA A 27 4.72 -3.55 7.29
N GLY A 28 3.44 -3.88 7.11
CA GLY A 28 2.32 -3.24 7.81
C GLY A 28 1.54 -2.22 6.98
N ILE A 29 1.73 -2.14 5.66
CA ILE A 29 0.90 -1.29 4.80
C ILE A 29 -0.57 -1.74 4.86
N ARG A 30 -1.48 -0.79 5.06
CA ARG A 30 -2.93 -1.01 5.13
C ARG A 30 -3.72 -0.24 4.08
N VAL A 31 -3.12 0.77 3.47
CA VAL A 31 -3.76 1.61 2.46
C VAL A 31 -2.96 1.52 1.16
N ALA A 32 -3.67 1.36 0.05
CA ALA A 32 -3.08 1.32 -1.28
C ALA A 32 -3.98 2.02 -2.29
N THR A 33 -3.40 2.45 -3.41
CA THR A 33 -4.11 2.96 -4.58
C THR A 33 -3.76 2.12 -5.81
N VAL A 34 -4.44 2.36 -6.93
CA VAL A 34 -4.04 1.82 -8.24
C VAL A 34 -3.47 2.95 -9.08
N TYR A 35 -2.19 2.83 -9.43
CA TYR A 35 -1.47 3.80 -10.27
C TYR A 35 -0.85 3.08 -11.47
N ASN A 36 -1.07 3.58 -12.68
CA ASN A 36 -0.59 2.94 -13.92
C ASN A 36 -0.87 1.43 -13.99
N ARG A 37 -2.09 1.03 -13.61
CA ARG A 37 -2.53 -0.38 -13.55
C ARG A 37 -1.73 -1.26 -12.58
N THR A 38 -0.99 -0.70 -11.63
CA THR A 38 -0.27 -1.43 -10.58
C THR A 38 -0.78 -0.99 -9.21
N VAL A 39 -0.93 -1.93 -8.28
CA VAL A 39 -1.24 -1.62 -6.88
C VAL A 39 -0.02 -0.93 -6.26
N LEU A 40 -0.22 0.30 -5.79
CA LEU A 40 0.78 1.13 -5.15
C LEU A 40 0.45 1.20 -3.64
N PRO A 41 1.28 0.60 -2.77
CA PRO A 41 1.27 0.83 -1.32
C PRO A 41 1.35 2.32 -0.98
N VAL A 42 0.53 2.80 -0.03
CA VAL A 42 0.48 4.23 0.35
C VAL A 42 0.86 4.45 1.80
N SER A 43 0.18 3.81 2.75
CA SER A 43 0.40 4.09 4.18
C SER A 43 0.09 2.89 5.06
N THR A 44 0.64 2.94 6.27
CA THR A 44 0.24 2.09 7.39
C THR A 44 -1.09 2.58 7.98
N ASP A 45 -1.49 2.01 9.11
CA ASP A 45 -2.59 2.50 9.94
C ASP A 45 -2.19 3.68 10.85
N ASN A 46 -0.91 4.10 10.85
CA ASN A 46 -0.42 5.24 11.63
C ASN A 46 0.23 6.31 10.74
N PRO A 47 -0.57 7.23 10.14
CA PRO A 47 -0.06 8.28 9.27
C PRO A 47 0.96 9.22 9.93
N LYS A 48 0.90 9.40 11.26
CA LYS A 48 1.87 10.24 11.98
C LYS A 48 3.25 9.58 12.02
N ALA A 49 3.31 8.28 12.27
CA ALA A 49 4.57 7.53 12.24
C ALA A 49 5.15 7.47 10.81
N ASP A 50 4.29 7.29 9.79
CA ASP A 50 4.73 7.33 8.39
C ASP A 50 5.33 8.69 8.02
N TYR A 51 4.73 9.79 8.49
CA TYR A 51 5.24 11.14 8.30
C TYR A 51 6.59 11.36 9.00
N GLU A 52 6.69 11.01 10.29
CA GLU A 52 7.94 11.13 11.06
C GLU A 52 9.06 10.29 10.41
N ALA A 53 8.76 9.07 9.96
CA ALA A 53 9.73 8.24 9.26
C ALA A 53 10.25 8.90 7.97
N LEU A 54 9.37 9.60 7.24
CA LEU A 54 9.72 10.31 6.02
C LEU A 54 10.54 11.58 6.27
N THR A 55 10.25 12.33 7.34
CA THR A 55 10.87 13.64 7.57
C THR A 55 12.07 13.61 8.50
N GLU A 56 12.13 12.63 9.40
CA GLU A 56 13.13 12.56 10.47
C GLU A 56 13.98 11.27 10.41
N HIS A 57 13.56 10.27 9.63
CA HIS A 57 14.26 8.99 9.51
C HIS A 57 14.42 8.54 8.04
N VAL A 58 14.28 7.23 7.79
CA VAL A 58 14.39 6.63 6.46
C VAL A 58 13.12 5.84 6.20
N ALA A 59 12.55 6.04 5.02
CA ALA A 59 11.43 5.26 4.51
C ALA A 59 11.86 4.49 3.24
N ILE A 60 11.45 3.23 3.14
CA ILE A 60 11.64 2.40 1.93
C ILE A 60 10.27 2.21 1.30
N TRP A 61 10.14 2.58 0.03
CA TRP A 61 8.87 2.54 -0.68
C TRP A 61 8.90 1.55 -1.84
N ASP A 62 7.82 0.79 -1.94
CA ASP A 62 7.48 0.09 -3.18
C ASP A 62 6.86 1.08 -4.17
N VAL A 63 7.70 1.60 -5.07
CA VAL A 63 7.28 2.42 -6.21
C VAL A 63 7.40 1.65 -7.54
N GLY A 64 7.43 0.32 -7.47
CA GLY A 64 7.60 -0.54 -8.63
C GLY A 64 6.39 -0.46 -9.57
N CYS A 65 6.65 -0.51 -10.88
CA CYS A 65 5.64 -0.66 -11.91
C CYS A 65 5.90 -1.91 -12.77
N GLN A 66 4.84 -2.44 -13.36
CA GLN A 66 4.87 -3.46 -14.42
C GLN A 66 4.00 -3.00 -15.58
#